data_AF-A0A5J4SM46-F1
#
_entry.id   AF-A0A5J4SM46-F1
#
_cell.length_a   1.000
_cell.length_b   1.000
_cell.length_c   1.000
_cell.angle_alpha   90.00
_cell.angle_beta   90.00
_cell.angle_gamma   90.00
#
_symmetry.space_group_name_H-M   'P 1'
#
loop_
_entity.id
_entity.type
_entity.pdbx_description
1 polymer ?
#
loop_
_entity_poly.entity_id
_entity_poly.type
_entity_poly.pdbx_seq_one_letter_code
_entity_poly.pdbx_strand_id
1 'polypeptide(L)'
;PAGVTCGTVQINPTSSDQTEGIRISRSSNGSCSGIYLGCNPNSSSGTMEGQWNIVNTPDGQLQIGVNIQIGQPNQGLLISADGNTLTFNGRTL
;
A
#
# COMPACT_ATOMS: atom_id res chain seq x y z
N PRO A 1 3.51 -15.66 27.54
CA PRO A 1 2.51 -14.81 26.84
C PRO A 1 2.11 -15.46 25.52
N ALA A 2 0.85 -15.90 25.38
CA ALA A 2 0.35 -16.41 24.11
C ALA A 2 0.14 -15.22 23.16
N GLY A 3 0.95 -15.15 22.11
CA GLY A 3 0.75 -14.16 21.04
C GLY A 3 -0.42 -14.61 20.17
N VAL A 4 -1.46 -13.80 20.06
CA VAL A 4 -2.47 -13.98 19.02
C VAL A 4 -1.90 -13.37 17.74
N THR A 5 -1.52 -14.21 16.79
CA THR A 5 -1.25 -13.76 15.42
C THR A 5 -2.59 -13.66 14.70
N CYS A 6 -3.20 -12.47 14.69
CA CYS A 6 -4.36 -12.22 13.84
C CYS A 6 -3.91 -12.16 12.37
N GLY A 7 -4.54 -12.95 11.50
CA GLY A 7 -4.44 -12.80 10.04
C GLY A 7 -5.11 -11.51 9.55
N THR A 8 -5.39 -11.39 8.26
CA THR A 8 -6.09 -10.21 7.71
C THR A 8 -7.47 -10.00 8.31
N VAL A 9 -7.77 -8.77 8.73
CA VAL A 9 -9.11 -8.34 9.14
C VAL A 9 -9.90 -7.93 7.90
N GLN A 10 -11.05 -8.57 7.67
CA GLN A 10 -12.00 -8.21 6.62
C GLN A 10 -13.15 -7.39 7.23
N ILE A 11 -13.50 -6.27 6.60
CA ILE A 11 -14.68 -5.48 6.95
C ILE A 11 -15.75 -5.78 5.89
N ASN A 12 -16.87 -6.39 6.31
CA ASN A 12 -18.00 -6.80 5.46
C ASN A 12 -17.67 -7.81 4.34
N PRO A 13 -17.13 -9.00 4.64
CA PRO A 13 -16.88 -10.02 3.63
C PRO A 13 -18.19 -10.52 3.00
N THR A 14 -18.26 -10.55 1.67
CA THR A 14 -19.27 -11.31 0.93
C THR A 14 -18.68 -12.67 0.56
N SER A 15 -19.51 -13.71 0.52
CA SER A 15 -19.05 -15.11 0.48
C SER A 15 -18.45 -15.58 -0.85
N SER A 16 -18.35 -14.73 -1.87
CA SER A 16 -17.91 -15.16 -3.22
C SER A 16 -16.78 -14.35 -3.83
N ASP A 17 -16.78 -13.01 -3.76
CA ASP A 17 -15.94 -12.22 -4.70
C ASP A 17 -15.12 -11.08 -4.07
N GLN A 18 -15.21 -10.85 -2.76
CA GLN A 18 -14.50 -9.77 -2.05
C GLN A 18 -13.77 -10.32 -0.82
N THR A 19 -12.90 -11.30 -1.06
CA THR A 19 -12.16 -12.01 0.01
C THR A 19 -10.81 -11.37 0.32
N GLU A 20 -10.44 -10.29 -0.36
CA GLU A 20 -9.17 -9.61 -0.11
C GLU A 20 -9.24 -8.71 1.13
N GLY A 21 -8.10 -8.54 1.79
CA GLY A 21 -7.99 -7.80 3.05
C GLY A 21 -7.49 -6.36 2.90
N ILE A 22 -7.50 -5.66 4.02
CA ILE A 22 -6.81 -4.37 4.22
C ILE A 22 -5.57 -4.63 5.09
N ARG A 23 -4.43 -4.07 4.70
CA ARG A 23 -3.20 -4.09 5.52
C ARG A 23 -2.79 -2.65 5.84
N ILE A 24 -2.51 -2.39 7.11
CA ILE A 24 -1.87 -1.16 7.58
C ILE A 24 -0.55 -1.61 8.20
N SER A 25 0.57 -1.24 7.58
CA SER A 25 1.87 -1.75 7.99
C SER A 25 2.99 -0.76 7.74
N ARG A 26 4.07 -0.91 8.51
CA ARG A 26 5.36 -0.27 8.28
C ARG A 26 6.39 -1.34 7.91
N SER A 27 7.28 -1.05 6.96
CA SER A 27 8.36 -1.93 6.55
C SER A 27 9.30 -2.22 7.73
N SER A 28 9.93 -3.39 7.72
CA SER A 28 10.83 -3.83 8.79
C SER A 28 12.06 -2.92 8.97
N ASN A 29 12.55 -2.34 7.86
CA ASN A 29 13.61 -1.32 7.87
C ASN A 29 13.11 0.09 8.22
N GLY A 30 11.79 0.25 8.42
CA GLY A 30 11.16 1.49 8.84
C GLY A 30 11.02 2.57 7.77
N SER A 31 11.47 2.30 6.54
CA SER A 31 11.53 3.30 5.46
C SER A 31 10.18 3.61 4.81
N CYS A 32 9.22 2.68 4.86
CA CYS A 32 7.90 2.87 4.23
C CYS A 32 6.79 2.45 5.19
N SER A 33 5.66 3.13 5.15
CA SER A 33 4.43 2.74 5.80
C SER A 33 3.26 3.08 4.90
N GLY A 34 2.13 2.38 5.07
CA GLY A 34 0.98 2.68 4.25
C GLY A 34 -0.21 1.79 4.50
N ILE A 35 -1.21 2.06 3.69
CA ILE A 35 -2.49 1.37 3.61
C ILE A 35 -2.52 0.64 2.27
N TYR A 36 -2.81 -0.66 2.33
CA TYR A 36 -2.85 -1.56 1.18
C TYR A 36 -4.24 -2.19 1.14
N LEU A 37 -4.92 -2.09 0.00
CA LEU A 37 -6.26 -2.63 -0.24
C LEU A 37 -6.17 -3.70 -1.32
N GLY A 38 -6.83 -4.85 -1.14
CA GLY A 38 -6.65 -5.98 -2.04
C GLY A 38 -5.45 -6.84 -1.64
N CYS A 39 -5.28 -7.09 -0.34
CA CYS A 39 -4.20 -7.94 0.17
C CYS A 39 -4.61 -9.42 0.24
N ASN A 40 -3.63 -10.32 0.06
CA ASN A 40 -3.84 -11.76 0.25
C ASN A 40 -4.27 -11.99 1.69
N PRO A 41 -5.46 -12.57 1.94
CA PRO A 41 -5.92 -12.82 3.29
C PRO A 41 -5.02 -13.80 4.08
N ASN A 42 -4.27 -14.63 3.35
CA ASN A 42 -3.40 -15.65 3.91
C ASN A 42 -1.93 -15.21 4.05
N SER A 43 -1.60 -13.95 3.74
CA SER A 43 -0.23 -13.42 3.85
C SER A 43 -0.17 -12.10 4.62
N SER A 44 0.82 -11.97 5.50
CA SER A 44 1.16 -10.72 6.17
C SER A 44 2.13 -9.83 5.37
N SER A 45 2.67 -10.33 4.24
CA SER A 45 3.66 -9.64 3.41
C SER A 45 3.37 -9.79 1.91
N GLY A 46 4.21 -9.17 1.08
CA GLY A 46 4.11 -9.20 -0.39
C GLY A 46 3.07 -8.24 -0.98
N THR A 47 3.24 -7.95 -2.28
CA THR A 47 2.29 -7.24 -3.14
C THR A 47 1.46 -8.25 -3.94
N MET A 48 0.30 -7.82 -4.42
CA MET A 48 -0.56 -8.60 -5.31
C MET A 48 -0.94 -7.77 -6.53
N GLU A 49 -1.22 -8.46 -7.63
CA GLU A 49 -1.86 -7.84 -8.78
C GLU A 49 -3.22 -7.26 -8.34
N GLY A 50 -3.56 -6.07 -8.85
CA GLY A 50 -4.81 -5.38 -8.47
C GLY A 50 -4.80 -4.70 -7.11
N GLN A 51 -3.74 -4.85 -6.29
CA GLN A 51 -3.62 -4.17 -5.00
C GLN A 51 -3.53 -2.66 -5.16
N TRP A 52 -4.29 -1.91 -4.38
CA TRP A 52 -4.25 -0.45 -4.31
C TRP A 52 -3.47 -0.02 -3.08
N ASN A 53 -2.60 0.97 -3.24
CA ASN A 53 -1.62 1.33 -2.22
C ASN A 53 -1.63 2.85 -2.01
N ILE A 54 -1.60 3.25 -0.75
CA ILE A 54 -1.32 4.62 -0.30
C ILE A 54 -0.18 4.52 0.70
N VAL A 55 1.00 4.98 0.30
CA VAL A 55 2.24 4.72 1.05
C VAL A 55 3.10 5.97 1.14
N ASN A 56 3.86 6.12 2.22
CA ASN A 56 5.01 7.01 2.20
C ASN A 56 6.23 6.27 1.62
N THR A 57 7.10 7.02 0.96
CA THR A 57 8.40 6.54 0.50
C THR A 57 9.50 6.84 1.54
N PRO A 58 10.69 6.23 1.41
CA PRO A 58 11.84 6.54 2.26
C PRO A 58 12.25 8.01 2.22
N ASP A 59 11.98 8.68 1.10
CA ASP A 59 12.34 10.07 0.85
C ASP A 59 11.27 11.05 1.36
N GLY A 60 10.26 10.56 2.10
CA GLY A 60 9.21 11.39 2.69
C GLY A 60 8.09 11.78 1.73
N GLN A 61 8.06 11.22 0.52
CA GLN A 61 6.99 11.47 -0.45
C GLN A 61 5.74 10.65 -0.09
N LEU A 62 4.56 11.10 -0.52
CA LEU A 62 3.33 10.30 -0.49
C LEU A 62 3.04 9.77 -1.89
N GLN A 63 2.92 8.45 -2.02
CA GLN A 63 2.62 7.78 -3.28
C GLN A 63 1.27 7.06 -3.21
N ILE A 64 0.46 7.23 -4.24
CA ILE A 64 -0.76 6.45 -4.49
C ILE A 64 -0.59 5.71 -5.80
N GLY A 65 -0.68 4.39 -5.76
CA GLY A 65 -0.42 3.55 -6.93
C GLY A 65 -1.06 2.17 -6.83
N VAL A 66 -1.16 1.50 -7.96
CA VAL A 66 -1.70 0.14 -8.08
C VAL A 66 -0.60 -0.86 -8.36
N ASN A 67 -0.82 -2.12 -7.99
CA ASN A 67 0.07 -3.24 -8.30
C ASN A 67 1.54 -2.95 -7.89
N ILE A 68 2.48 -3.04 -8.84
CA ILE A 68 3.92 -2.82 -8.63
C ILE A 68 4.36 -1.35 -8.75
N GLN A 69 3.43 -0.38 -8.87
CA GLN A 69 3.80 1.02 -9.07
C GLN A 69 4.54 1.64 -7.87
N ILE A 70 4.30 1.10 -6.67
CA ILE A 70 4.93 1.60 -5.46
C ILE A 70 6.45 1.43 -5.51
N GLY A 71 7.17 2.52 -5.26
CA GLY A 71 8.63 2.56 -5.34
C GLY A 71 9.19 2.58 -6.76
N GLN A 72 8.34 2.55 -7.79
CA GLN A 72 8.77 2.73 -9.18
C GLN A 72 8.82 4.22 -9.53
N PRO A 73 9.90 4.68 -10.18
CA PRO A 73 9.99 6.06 -10.62
C PRO A 73 8.90 6.35 -11.66
N ASN A 74 8.31 7.54 -11.60
CA ASN A 74 7.34 8.03 -12.58
C ASN A 74 6.08 7.15 -12.75
N GLN A 75 5.64 6.45 -11.69
CA GLN A 75 4.40 5.66 -11.71
C GLN A 75 3.44 6.06 -10.60
N GLY A 76 2.15 6.10 -10.94
CA GLY A 76 1.08 6.49 -10.02
C GLY A 76 1.05 8.00 -9.76
N LEU A 77 0.41 8.37 -8.66
CA LEU A 77 0.38 9.73 -8.14
C LEU A 77 1.45 9.87 -7.06
N LEU A 78 2.27 10.91 -7.13
CA LEU A 78 3.32 11.19 -6.16
C LEU A 78 3.23 12.65 -5.71
N ILE A 79 3.18 12.86 -4.40
CA ILE A 79 3.28 14.17 -3.75
C ILE A 79 4.69 14.28 -3.17
N SER A 80 5.42 15.34 -3.53
CA SER A 80 6.77 15.58 -3.02
C SER A 80 6.79 15.72 -1.50
N ALA A 81 7.96 15.47 -0.89
CA ALA A 81 8.13 15.53 0.57
C ALA A 81 7.84 16.91 1.17
N ASP A 82 8.00 17.97 0.39
CA ASP A 82 7.67 19.35 0.76
C ASP A 82 6.21 19.72 0.46
N GLY A 83 5.43 18.83 -0.15
CA GLY A 83 4.03 19.05 -0.51
C GLY A 83 3.79 20.01 -1.69
N ASN A 84 4.84 20.53 -2.33
CA ASN A 84 4.71 21.57 -3.37
C ASN A 84 4.49 21.02 -4.77
N THR A 85 4.90 19.78 -5.03
CA THR A 85 4.87 19.17 -6.36
C THR A 85 3.97 17.95 -6.38
N LEU A 86 3.03 17.95 -7.31
CA LEU A 86 2.25 16.77 -7.67
C LEU A 86 2.78 16.21 -8.99
N THR A 87 3.03 14.91 -9.06
CA THR A 87 3.34 14.24 -10.33
C THR A 87 2.42 13.06 -10.56
N PHE A 88 1.99 12.85 -11.81
CA PHE A 88 1.21 11.70 -12.22
C PHE A 88 1.85 11.03 -13.43
N ASN A 89 2.31 9.79 -13.26
CA ASN A 89 3.02 9.02 -14.28
C ASN A 89 4.16 9.82 -14.97
N GLY A 90 4.95 10.54 -14.17
CA GLY A 90 6.07 11.35 -14.63
C GLY A 90 5.72 12.77 -15.12
N ARG A 91 4.43 13.14 -15.18
CA ARG A 91 3.99 14.49 -15.52
C ARG A 91 3.81 15.33 -14.25
N THR A 92 4.52 16.45 -14.14
CA THR A 92 4.26 17.47 -13.12
C THR A 92 2.95 18.21 -13.40
N LEU A 93 2.14 18.42 -12.35
CA LEU A 93 0.82 19.07 -12.39
C LEU A 93 0.82 20.41 -11.66
#